data_AF-A0A5C4XR12-F1
#
_entry.id   AF-A0A5C4XR12-F1
#
_cell.length_a   1.000
_cell.length_b   1.000
_cell.length_c   1.000
_cell.angle_alpha   90.00
_cell.angle_beta   90.00
_cell.angle_gamma   90.00
#
_symmetry.space_group_name_H-M   'P 1'
#
loop_
_entity.id
_entity.type
_entity.pdbx_description
1 polymer ?
#
loop_
_entity_poly.entity_id
_entity_poly.type
_entity_poly.pdbx_seq_one_letter_code
_entity_poly.pdbx_strand_id
1 'polypeptide(L)'
;MEEQALSDAKKEQIKLRATFLNNIGVGIMLIGVFTPIIRVAYGDINPQIGALWLAAAPTGCFLLGTALHLSGGWILRGLRK
;
A
#
# COMPACT_ATOMS: atom_id res chain seq x y z
N MET A 1 -30.70 -6.69 17.78
CA MET A 1 -29.95 -5.71 16.96
C MET A 1 -30.05 -6.22 15.54
N GLU A 2 -30.88 -5.58 14.71
CA GLU A 2 -30.98 -5.92 13.29
C GLU A 2 -29.60 -5.75 12.65
N GLU A 3 -28.98 -6.87 12.31
CA GLU A 3 -27.87 -6.91 11.38
C GLU A 3 -28.44 -6.47 10.03
N GLN A 4 -28.32 -5.18 9.70
CA GLN A 4 -28.73 -4.68 8.39
C GLN A 4 -27.85 -5.34 7.32
N ALA A 5 -28.35 -6.42 6.74
CA ALA A 5 -27.72 -7.09 5.60
C ALA A 5 -27.49 -6.04 4.49
N LEU A 6 -26.23 -5.71 4.25
CA LEU A 6 -25.84 -4.82 3.16
C LEU A 6 -26.37 -5.37 1.83
N SER A 7 -27.05 -4.54 1.04
CA SER A 7 -27.39 -4.85 -0.35
C SER A 7 -26.15 -5.26 -1.13
N ASP A 8 -26.30 -6.20 -2.07
CA ASP A 8 -25.22 -6.75 -2.89
C ASP A 8 -24.41 -5.66 -3.60
N ALA A 9 -25.08 -4.61 -4.09
CA ALA A 9 -24.43 -3.45 -4.71
C ALA A 9 -23.48 -2.72 -3.74
N LYS A 10 -23.85 -2.62 -2.46
CA LYS A 10 -23.03 -1.96 -1.43
C LYS A 10 -21.85 -2.85 -1.00
N LYS A 11 -22.04 -4.17 -0.96
CA LYS A 11 -20.95 -5.14 -0.75
C LYS A 11 -19.91 -5.07 -1.87
N GLU A 12 -20.37 -5.05 -3.12
CA GLU A 12 -19.51 -4.93 -4.29
C GLU A 12 -18.74 -3.61 -4.32
N GLN A 13 -19.40 -2.49 -3.99
CA GLN A 13 -18.74 -1.19 -3.89
C GLN A 13 -17.61 -1.18 -2.84
N ILE A 14 -17.85 -1.74 -1.66
CA ILE A 14 -16.82 -1.80 -0.61
C ILE A 14 -15.66 -2.71 -1.05
N LYS A 15 -15.96 -3.82 -1.74
CA LYS A 15 -14.94 -4.71 -2.32
C LYS A 15 -14.05 -3.98 -3.32
N LEU A 16 -14.64 -3.23 -4.26
CA LEU A 16 -13.90 -2.45 -5.27
C LEU A 16 -13.04 -1.36 -4.62
N ARG A 17 -13.57 -0.65 -3.62
CA ARG A 17 -12.81 0.37 -2.87
C ARG A 17 -11.63 -0.23 -2.10
N ALA A 18 -11.84 -1.36 -1.44
CA ALA A 18 -10.79 -2.07 -0.73
C ALA A 18 -9.69 -2.58 -1.67
N THR A 19 -10.07 -3.13 -2.84
CA THR A 19 -9.12 -3.53 -3.89
C THR A 19 -8.36 -2.33 -4.46
N PHE A 20 -9.02 -1.21 -4.67
CA PHE A 20 -8.37 0.01 -5.16
C PHE A 20 -7.31 0.52 -4.18
N LEU A 21 -7.65 0.64 -2.89
CA LEU A 21 -6.70 1.02 -1.83
C LEU A 21 -5.53 0.03 -1.72
N ASN A 22 -5.84 -1.27 -1.82
CA ASN A 22 -4.83 -2.33 -1.83
C ASN A 22 -3.84 -2.16 -2.99
N ASN A 23 -4.33 -1.88 -4.20
CA ASN A 23 -3.49 -1.71 -5.38
C ASN A 23 -2.63 -0.44 -5.29
N ILE A 24 -3.13 0.64 -4.68
CA ILE A 24 -2.31 1.81 -4.36
C ILE A 24 -1.16 1.43 -3.41
N GLY A 25 -1.46 0.68 -2.35
CA GLY A 25 -0.44 0.20 -1.40
C GLY A 25 0.66 -0.62 -2.08
N VAL A 26 0.28 -1.53 -2.97
CA VAL A 26 1.22 -2.32 -3.78
C VAL A 26 2.04 -1.43 -4.72
N GLY A 27 1.42 -0.45 -5.38
CA GLY A 27 2.13 0.49 -6.25
C GLY A 27 3.17 1.35 -5.51
N ILE A 28 2.82 1.83 -4.32
CA ILE A 28 3.73 2.58 -3.45
C ILE A 28 4.93 1.70 -3.03
N MET A 29 4.69 0.43 -2.70
CA MET A 29 5.79 -0.50 -2.40
C MET A 29 6.67 -0.72 -3.63
N LEU A 30 6.08 -1.00 -4.79
CA LEU A 30 6.83 -1.29 -6.00
C LEU A 30 7.74 -0.12 -6.40
N ILE A 31 7.18 1.10 -6.47
CA ILE A 31 7.93 2.27 -6.94
C ILE A 31 8.79 2.86 -5.82
N GLY A 32 8.20 3.10 -4.65
CA GLY A 32 8.86 3.81 -3.55
C GLY A 32 9.93 3.00 -2.85
N VAL A 33 9.86 1.66 -2.87
CA VAL A 33 10.84 0.79 -2.22
C VAL A 33 11.82 0.19 -3.22
N PHE A 34 11.35 -0.42 -4.32
CA PHE A 34 12.28 -1.13 -5.22
C PHE A 34 13.11 -0.19 -6.07
N THR A 35 12.59 0.95 -6.54
CA THR A 35 13.35 1.90 -7.35
C THR A 35 14.65 2.38 -6.68
N PRO A 36 14.65 2.87 -5.41
CA PRO A 36 15.89 3.26 -4.75
C PRO A 36 16.82 2.07 -4.47
N ILE A 37 16.29 0.89 -4.15
CA ILE A 37 17.11 -0.32 -3.96
C ILE A 37 17.85 -0.68 -5.26
N ILE A 38 17.16 -0.64 -6.40
CA ILE A 38 17.76 -0.90 -7.72
C ILE A 38 18.85 0.13 -8.02
N ARG A 39 18.59 1.43 -7.81
CA ARG A 39 19.62 2.46 -8.01
C ARG A 39 20.87 2.23 -7.17
N VAL A 40 20.70 1.81 -5.91
CA VAL A 40 21.84 1.46 -5.05
C VAL A 40 22.58 0.23 -5.57
N ALA A 41 21.85 -0.82 -5.97
CA ALA A 41 22.44 -2.06 -6.47
C ALA A 41 23.24 -1.88 -7.77
N TYR A 42 22.82 -0.96 -8.64
CA TYR A 42 23.51 -0.66 -9.90
C TYR A 42 24.49 0.51 -9.82
N GLY A 43 24.64 1.14 -8.65
CA GLY A 43 25.59 2.25 -8.44
C GLY A 43 25.15 3.61 -8.99
N ASP A 44 23.90 3.74 -9.44
CA ASP A 44 23.29 4.99 -9.94
C ASP A 44 22.78 5.88 -8.79
N ILE A 45 23.68 6.22 -7.87
CA ILE A 45 23.36 7.04 -6.69
C ILE A 45 23.80 8.48 -6.94
N ASN A 46 22.88 9.44 -6.84
CA ASN A 46 23.25 10.86 -6.86
C ASN A 46 23.95 11.23 -5.54
N PRO A 47 25.22 11.68 -5.56
CA PRO A 47 25.98 12.00 -4.35
C PRO A 47 25.43 13.18 -3.54
N GLN A 48 24.51 13.97 -4.11
CA GLN A 48 23.81 15.05 -3.39
C GLN A 48 22.71 14.50 -2.47
N ILE A 49 22.29 13.25 -2.64
CA ILE A 49 21.30 12.60 -1.79
C ILE A 49 22.01 12.00 -0.59
N GLY A 50 21.74 12.54 0.60
CA GLY A 50 22.31 12.02 1.84
C GLY A 50 21.85 10.58 2.14
N ALA A 51 22.72 9.79 2.77
CA ALA A 51 22.44 8.40 3.17
C ALA A 51 21.15 8.26 4.01
N LEU A 52 20.85 9.26 4.84
CA LEU A 52 19.61 9.30 5.63
C LEU A 52 18.36 9.31 4.73
N TRP A 53 18.35 10.10 3.66
CA TRP A 53 17.23 10.18 2.72
C TRP A 53 17.08 8.91 1.88
N LEU A 54 18.22 8.34 1.47
CA LEU A 54 18.28 7.04 0.77
C LEU A 54 17.65 5.90 1.58
N ALA A 55 17.75 5.93 2.91
CA ALA A 55 17.10 4.96 3.78
C ALA A 55 15.67 5.35 4.18
N ALA A 56 15.46 6.62 4.55
CA ALA A 56 14.19 7.09 5.11
C ALA A 56 13.04 7.06 4.08
N ALA A 57 13.30 7.46 2.82
CA ALA A 57 12.26 7.48 1.79
C ALA A 57 11.69 6.08 1.48
N PRO A 58 12.51 5.06 1.13
CA PRO A 58 11.99 3.71 0.93
C PRO A 58 11.38 3.11 2.20
N THR A 59 11.92 3.39 3.39
CA THR A 59 11.31 2.94 4.65
C THR A 59 9.92 3.54 4.85
N GLY A 60 9.75 4.84 4.59
CA GLY A 60 8.46 5.51 4.66
C GLY A 60 7.46 4.96 3.65
N CYS A 61 7.88 4.74 2.41
CA CYS A 61 7.04 4.11 1.38
C CYS A 61 6.65 2.68 1.75
N PHE A 62 7.56 1.90 2.35
CA PHE A 62 7.27 0.55 2.81
C PHE A 62 6.20 0.55 3.90
N LEU A 63 6.35 1.41 4.92
CA LEU A 63 5.37 1.53 6.00
C LEU A 63 4.00 1.97 5.48
N LEU A 64 3.97 2.99 4.62
CA LEU A 64 2.74 3.51 4.02
C LEU A 64 2.04 2.46 3.14
N GLY A 65 2.80 1.82 2.25
CA GLY A 65 2.28 0.78 1.36
C GLY A 65 1.75 -0.43 2.14
N THR A 66 2.46 -0.85 3.20
CA THR A 66 2.02 -1.92 4.10
C THR A 66 0.73 -1.55 4.84
N ALA A 67 0.62 -0.34 5.38
CA ALA A 67 -0.58 0.12 6.06
C ALA A 67 -1.81 0.15 5.12
N LEU A 68 -1.62 0.62 3.87
CA LEU A 68 -2.68 0.64 2.85
C LEU A 68 -3.08 -0.77 2.41
N HIS A 69 -2.11 -1.67 2.23
CA HIS A 69 -2.35 -3.07 1.88
C HIS A 69 -3.13 -3.80 2.98
N LEU A 70 -2.71 -3.65 4.24
CA LEU A 70 -3.37 -4.28 5.38
C LEU A 70 -4.78 -3.71 5.63
N SER A 71 -4.96 -2.39 5.53
CA SER A 71 -6.28 -1.77 5.69
C SER A 71 -7.28 -2.21 4.62
N GLY A 72 -6.85 -2.32 3.35
CA GLY A 72 -7.67 -2.92 2.29
C GLY A 72 -8.08 -4.35 2.61
N GLY A 73 -7.14 -5.18 3.07
CA GLY A 73 -7.42 -6.56 3.48
C GLY A 73 -8.34 -6.69 4.69
N TRP A 74 -8.24 -5.77 5.66
CA TRP A 74 -9.10 -5.75 6.84
C TRP A 74 -10.54 -5.33 6.51
N ILE A 75 -10.72 -4.33 5.65
CA ILE A 75 -12.05 -3.91 5.16
C ILE A 75 -12.76 -5.07 4.45
N LEU A 76 -12.03 -5.83 3.62
CA LEU A 76 -12.55 -7.03 2.96
C LEU A 76 -12.91 -8.15 3.94
N ARG A 77 -12.08 -8.39 4.97
CA ARG A 77 -12.37 -9.38 6.02
C ARG A 77 -13.62 -9.04 6.83
N GLY A 78 -13.90 -7.74 7.02
CA GLY A 78 -15.10 -7.26 7.70
C GLY A 78 -16.41 -7.55 6.96
N LEU A 79 -16.38 -7.74 5.64
CA LEU A 79 -17.55 -8.11 4.83
C LEU A 79 -17.82 -9.61 4.74
N ARG A 80 -16.88 -10.44 5.21
CA ARG A 80 -16.98 -11.91 5.14
C ARG A 80 -17.61 -12.52 6.39
N LYS A 81 -17.73 -11.73 7.47
CA LYS A 81 -18.61 -12.05 8.61
C LYS A 81 -19.98 -11.47 8.33
#